data_AF-A0A964M140-F1
#
_entry.id   AF-A0A964M140-F1
#
_cell.length_a   1.000
_cell.length_b   1.000
_cell.length_c   1.000
_cell.angle_alpha   90.00
_cell.angle_beta   90.00
_cell.angle_gamma   90.00
#
_symmetry.space_group_name_H-M   'P 1'
#
loop_
_entity.id
_entity.type
_entity.pdbx_description
1 polymer ?
#
loop_
_entity_poly.entity_id
_entity_poly.type
_entity_poly.pdbx_seq_one_letter_code
_entity_poly.pdbx_strand_id
1 'polypeptide(L)'
;MATLDDLKQKRDQLTAKIQQVEARERAQQKKADDKVKVLVGAALLDQIQRGGEGLDDLLALMDRFLSRQYERKAVLGEDGKGSETLLRLVARRQ
;
A
#
# COMPACT_ATOMS: atom_id res chain seq x y z
N MET A 1 28.63 43.97 -6.22
CA MET A 1 28.91 42.52 -6.11
C MET A 1 28.00 41.98 -5.03
N ALA A 2 27.39 40.80 -5.20
CA ALA A 2 26.61 40.18 -4.14
C ALA A 2 27.51 39.92 -2.92
N THR A 3 27.03 40.23 -1.73
CA THR A 3 27.76 39.96 -0.50
C THR A 3 27.76 38.45 -0.20
N LEU A 4 28.69 38.02 0.64
CA LEU A 4 28.75 36.62 1.10
C LEU A 4 27.41 36.18 1.73
N ASP A 5 26.73 37.09 2.43
CA ASP A 5 25.45 36.81 3.08
C ASP A 5 24.30 36.69 2.07
N ASP A 6 24.29 37.51 1.01
CA ASP A 6 23.33 37.36 -0.10
C ASP A 6 23.44 35.97 -0.75
N LEU A 7 24.68 35.49 -0.93
CA LEU A 7 24.93 34.16 -1.50
C LEU A 7 24.50 33.03 -0.56
N LYS A 8 24.72 33.16 0.75
CA LYS A 8 24.25 32.19 1.76
C LYS A 8 22.72 32.15 1.82
N GLN A 9 22.06 33.31 1.84
CA GLN A 9 20.60 33.38 1.87
C GLN A 9 20.00 32.74 0.62
N LYS A 10 20.59 32.99 -0.56
CA LYS A 10 20.15 32.37 -1.81
C LYS A 10 20.35 30.86 -1.81
N ARG A 11 21.47 30.36 -1.26
CA ARG A 11 21.68 28.92 -1.06
C ARG A 11 20.60 28.33 -0.17
N ASP A 12 20.30 28.95 0.97
CA ASP A 12 19.34 28.42 1.93
C ASP A 12 17.92 28.38 1.34
N GLN A 13 17.54 29.39 0.56
CA GLN A 13 16.30 29.40 -0.21
C GLN A 13 16.24 28.27 -1.25
N LEU A 14 17.35 28.02 -1.96
CA LEU A 14 17.41 26.94 -2.94
C LEU A 14 17.34 25.56 -2.26
N THR A 15 18.06 25.37 -1.16
CA THR A 15 18.00 24.13 -0.36
C THR A 15 16.58 23.86 0.12
N ALA A 16 15.88 24.86 0.64
CA ALA A 16 14.49 24.71 1.08
C ALA A 16 13.56 24.32 -0.09
N LYS A 17 13.74 24.92 -1.27
CA LYS A 17 12.97 24.55 -2.48
C LYS A 17 13.26 23.12 -2.94
N ILE A 18 14.52 22.70 -2.93
CA ILE A 18 14.91 21.33 -3.29
C ILE A 18 14.24 20.34 -2.35
N GLN A 19 14.32 20.56 -1.03
CA GLN A 19 13.68 19.70 -0.03
C GLN A 19 12.16 19.62 -0.24
N GLN A 20 11.52 20.75 -0.57
CA GLN A 20 10.08 20.77 -0.84
C GLN A 20 9.71 19.95 -2.08
N VAL A 21 10.48 20.09 -3.17
CA VAL A 21 10.25 19.33 -4.41
C VAL A 21 10.47 17.83 -4.17
N GLU A 22 11.58 17.45 -3.53
CA GLU A 22 11.85 16.05 -3.20
C GLU A 22 10.75 15.43 -2.33
N ALA A 23 10.28 16.15 -1.31
CA ALA A 23 9.19 15.68 -0.46
C ALA A 23 7.89 15.47 -1.27
N ARG A 24 7.61 16.36 -2.22
CA ARG A 24 6.46 16.24 -3.12
C ARG A 24 6.59 15.04 -4.05
N GLU A 25 7.75 14.81 -4.64
CA GLU A 25 8.01 13.68 -5.53
C GLU A 25 7.87 12.35 -4.78
N ARG A 26 8.48 12.23 -3.59
CA ARG A 26 8.32 11.04 -2.73
C ARG A 26 6.87 10.80 -2.36
N ALA A 27 6.11 11.85 -2.06
CA ALA A 27 4.68 11.73 -1.76
C ALA A 27 3.85 11.28 -2.98
N GLN A 28 4.19 11.77 -4.18
CA GLN A 28 3.53 11.34 -5.41
C GLN A 28 3.84 9.87 -5.75
N GLN A 29 5.09 9.46 -5.60
CA GLN A 29 5.50 8.08 -5.81
C GLN A 29 4.80 7.13 -4.83
N LYS A 30 4.78 7.47 -3.53
CA LYS A 30 4.05 6.68 -2.53
C LYS A 30 2.57 6.53 -2.89
N LYS A 31 1.92 7.60 -3.37
CA LYS A 31 0.52 7.54 -3.82
C LYS A 31 0.32 6.61 -5.01
N ALA A 32 1.25 6.61 -5.96
CA ALA A 32 1.20 5.71 -7.11
C ALA A 32 1.36 4.24 -6.66
N ASP A 33 2.33 3.96 -5.79
CA ASP A 33 2.58 2.62 -5.26
C ASP A 33 1.38 2.09 -4.45
N ASP A 34 0.81 2.93 -3.57
CA ASP A 34 -0.36 2.57 -2.77
C ASP A 34 -1.57 2.30 -3.68
N LYS A 35 -1.76 3.09 -4.74
CA LYS A 35 -2.82 2.86 -5.73
C LYS A 35 -2.66 1.51 -6.44
N VAL A 36 -1.45 1.16 -6.86
CA VAL A 36 -1.18 -0.13 -7.51
C VAL A 36 -1.47 -1.29 -6.56
N LYS A 37 -1.02 -1.23 -5.30
CA LYS A 37 -1.28 -2.27 -4.29
C LYS A 37 -2.78 -2.50 -4.09
N VAL A 38 -3.56 -1.43 -3.97
CA VAL A 38 -5.02 -1.51 -3.81
C VAL A 38 -5.68 -2.12 -5.04
N LEU A 39 -5.31 -1.67 -6.25
CA LEU A 39 -5.93 -2.17 -7.48
C LEU A 39 -5.58 -3.64 -7.75
N VAL A 40 -4.34 -4.05 -7.53
CA VAL A 40 -3.91 -5.44 -7.68
C VAL A 40 -4.64 -6.33 -6.67
N GLY A 41 -4.71 -5.93 -5.40
CA GLY A 41 -5.45 -6.66 -4.38
C GLY A 41 -6.95 -6.78 -4.71
N ALA A 42 -7.56 -5.69 -5.19
CA ALA A 42 -8.97 -5.69 -5.61
C ALA A 42 -9.23 -6.64 -6.79
N ALA A 43 -8.35 -6.64 -7.81
CA ALA A 43 -8.46 -7.52 -8.96
C ALA A 43 -8.33 -9.00 -8.56
N LEU A 44 -7.41 -9.33 -7.65
CA LEU A 44 -7.24 -10.70 -7.15
C LEU A 44 -8.49 -11.19 -6.39
N LEU A 45 -9.07 -10.34 -5.54
CA LEU A 45 -10.30 -10.67 -4.83
C LEU A 45 -11.49 -10.88 -5.78
N ASP A 46 -11.64 -10.02 -6.79
CA ASP A 46 -12.69 -10.17 -7.83
C ASP A 46 -12.49 -11.46 -8.65
N GLN A 47 -11.25 -11.83 -8.97
CA GLN A 47 -10.94 -13.09 -9.66
C GLN A 47 -11.39 -14.30 -8.83
N ILE A 48 -11.02 -14.36 -7.54
CA ILE A 48 -11.43 -15.45 -6.64
C ILE A 48 -12.95 -15.49 -6.52
N GLN A 49 -13.59 -14.33 -6.39
CA GLN A 49 -15.05 -14.22 -6.29
C GLN A 49 -15.77 -14.79 -7.53
N ARG A 50 -15.25 -14.57 -8.74
CA ARG A 50 -15.87 -15.02 -9.99
C ARG A 50 -15.59 -16.48 -10.31
N GLY A 51 -14.35 -16.90 -10.11
CA GLY A 51 -13.87 -18.24 -10.44
C GLY A 51 -14.19 -19.29 -9.37
N GLY A 52 -14.32 -18.88 -8.10
CA GLY A 52 -14.53 -19.79 -6.97
C GLY A 52 -13.27 -20.58 -6.55
N GLU A 53 -12.14 -20.35 -7.21
CA GLU A 53 -10.85 -21.02 -6.97
C GLU A 53 -9.78 -20.00 -6.55
N GLY A 54 -8.75 -20.45 -5.84
CA GLY A 54 -7.59 -19.62 -5.43
C GLY A 54 -7.66 -18.97 -4.04
N LEU A 55 -8.74 -19.21 -3.28
CA LEU A 55 -8.83 -18.73 -1.89
C LEU A 55 -7.75 -19.36 -1.00
N ASP A 56 -7.55 -20.69 -1.10
CA ASP A 56 -6.55 -21.39 -0.29
C ASP A 56 -5.12 -20.90 -0.60
N ASP A 57 -4.81 -20.64 -1.87
CA ASP A 57 -3.53 -20.07 -2.29
C ASP A 57 -3.33 -18.66 -1.73
N LEU A 58 -4.39 -17.84 -1.75
CA LEU A 58 -4.37 -16.51 -1.14
C LEU A 58 -4.13 -16.60 0.37
N LEU A 59 -4.83 -17.48 1.08
CA LEU A 59 -4.65 -17.65 2.53
C LEU A 59 -3.22 -18.09 2.86
N ALA A 60 -2.67 -19.06 2.12
CA ALA A 60 -1.29 -19.50 2.29
C ALA A 60 -0.27 -18.38 1.99
N LEU A 61 -0.53 -17.56 0.97
CA LEU A 61 0.30 -16.40 0.66
C LEU A 61 0.25 -15.35 1.78
N MET A 62 -0.94 -15.02 2.26
CA MET A 62 -1.15 -14.04 3.33
C MET A 62 -0.55 -14.51 4.66
N ASP A 63 -0.60 -15.81 4.94
CA ASP A 63 0.04 -16.43 6.11
C ASP A 63 1.56 -16.21 6.12
N ARG A 64 2.22 -16.27 4.96
CA ARG A 64 3.66 -16.01 4.85
C ARG A 64 4.00 -14.52 4.81
N PHE A 65 3.12 -13.70 4.23
CA PHE A 65 3.37 -12.27 4.01
C PHE A 65 3.12 -11.41 5.26
N LEU A 66 2.06 -11.71 6.02
CA LEU A 66 1.64 -10.92 7.17
C LEU A 66 2.40 -11.34 8.43
N SER A 67 3.18 -10.42 8.98
CA SER A 67 3.97 -10.64 10.21
C SER A 67 3.28 -10.14 11.48
N ARG A 68 2.41 -9.13 11.37
CA ARG A 68 1.76 -8.52 12.54
C ARG A 68 0.48 -9.26 12.90
N GLN A 69 0.32 -9.61 14.17
CA GLN A 69 -0.80 -10.43 14.65
C GLN A 69 -2.17 -9.83 14.33
N TYR A 70 -2.33 -8.51 14.45
CA TYR A 70 -3.61 -7.85 14.14
C TYR A 70 -3.93 -7.86 12.64
N GLU A 71 -2.92 -7.76 11.76
CA GLU A 71 -3.10 -7.84 10.30
C GLU A 71 -3.45 -9.28 9.90
N ARG A 72 -2.73 -10.25 10.47
CA ARG A 72 -3.01 -11.69 10.31
C ARG A 72 -4.45 -12.01 10.69
N LYS A 73 -4.89 -11.59 11.88
CA LYS A 73 -6.28 -11.81 12.34
C LYS A 73 -7.30 -11.11 11.44
N ALA A 74 -7.00 -9.91 10.93
CA ALA A 74 -7.90 -9.18 10.04
C ALA A 74 -8.14 -9.88 8.69
N VAL A 75 -7.15 -10.65 8.20
CA VAL A 75 -7.23 -11.34 6.90
C VAL A 75 -7.54 -12.84 7.05
N LEU A 76 -6.81 -13.55 7.91
CA LEU A 76 -6.86 -15.00 8.07
C LEU A 76 -7.91 -15.46 9.09
N GLY A 77 -8.44 -14.56 9.94
CA GLY A 77 -9.30 -14.95 11.06
C GLY A 77 -8.52 -15.62 12.20
N GLU A 78 -9.25 -16.14 13.20
CA GLU A 78 -8.67 -16.84 14.36
C GLU A 78 -8.21 -18.27 14.01
N ASP A 79 -8.83 -18.91 13.02
CA ASP A 79 -8.60 -20.31 12.64
C ASP A 79 -7.73 -20.46 11.38
N GLY A 80 -7.29 -19.34 10.79
CA GLY A 80 -6.49 -19.33 9.57
C GLY A 80 -7.28 -19.58 8.28
N LYS A 81 -8.61 -19.72 8.34
CA LYS A 81 -9.46 -20.07 7.19
C LYS A 81 -10.07 -18.86 6.48
N GLY A 82 -9.60 -17.67 6.83
CA GLY A 82 -10.11 -16.40 6.31
C GLY A 82 -11.02 -15.72 7.32
N SER A 83 -10.84 -14.41 7.47
CA SER A 83 -11.74 -13.60 8.28
C SER A 83 -13.13 -13.51 7.65
N GLU A 84 -14.15 -13.22 8.46
CA GLU A 84 -15.51 -13.01 7.99
C GLU A 84 -15.57 -11.94 6.88
N THR A 85 -14.77 -10.88 7.01
CA THR A 85 -14.65 -9.82 6.00
C THR A 85 -14.09 -10.34 4.70
N LEU A 86 -13.01 -11.13 4.73
CA LEU A 86 -12.41 -11.71 3.52
C LEU A 86 -13.41 -12.64 2.82
N LEU A 87 -14.03 -13.55 3.59
CA LEU A 87 -15.01 -14.50 3.07
C LEU A 87 -16.20 -13.78 2.41
N ARG A 88 -16.67 -12.67 2.98
CA ARG A 88 -17.72 -11.83 2.39
C ARG A 88 -17.31 -11.18 1.07
N LEU A 89 -16.04 -10.79 0.92
CA LEU A 89 -15.53 -10.18 -0.31
C LEU A 89 -15.41 -11.20 -1.44
N VAL A 90 -15.04 -12.45 -1.12
CA VAL A 90 -14.88 -13.52 -2.12
C VAL A 90 -16.14 -14.38 -2.30
N ALA A 91 -17.16 -14.20 -1.46
CA ALA A 91 -18.45 -14.86 -1.63
C ALA A 91 -19.09 -14.39 -2.95
N ARG A 92 -19.55 -15.35 -3.76
CA ARG A 92 -20.21 -15.09 -5.04
C ARG A 92 -21.45 -14.23 -4.80
N ARG A 93 -21.51 -13.05 -5.41
CA ARG A 93 -22.75 -12.24 -5.42
C ARG A 93 -23.74 -12.93 -6.34
N GLN A 94 -24.91 -13.27 -5.79
CA GLN A 94 -26.07 -13.71 -6.57
C GLN A 94 -26.62 -12.55 -7.39
#